data_AF-A0A7U9RZN0-F1
#
_entry.id   AF-A0A7U9RZN0-F1
#
_cell.length_a   1.000
_cell.length_b   1.000
_cell.length_c   1.000
_cell.angle_alpha   90.00
_cell.angle_beta   90.00
_cell.angle_gamma   90.00
#
_symmetry.space_group_name_H-M   'P 1'
#
loop_
_entity.id
_entity.type
_entity.pdbx_description
1 polymer ?
#
loop_
_entity_poly.entity_id
_entity_poly.type
_entity_poly.pdbx_seq_one_letter_code
_entity_poly.pdbx_strand_id
1 'polypeptide(L)'
;MDTRNKEKEMTKRLMDEKFTLFMETVDNRFCSFVSQINEYLTANGCKCDIKLQKSGYVVSYVLNSKRTLATFISRKTGMKIRIYPEHIGEYQNFLDTLPEKAKKEIKKASVCKRLIHPDDCNPKCIMGYTFILDGEQYQKCRYMAFQLTLSEENNPYIKQFLEKEL
;
A
#
# COMPACT_ATOMS: atom_id res chain seq x y z
N MET A 1 4.75 -26.45 29.20
CA MET A 1 4.51 -25.64 27.97
C MET A 1 4.38 -24.18 28.40
N ASP A 2 5.37 -23.34 28.07
CA ASP A 2 5.49 -21.94 28.50
C ASP A 2 4.29 -21.09 28.01
N THR A 3 3.68 -20.31 28.90
CA THR A 3 2.54 -19.42 28.63
C THR A 3 2.79 -18.50 27.43
N ARG A 4 4.05 -18.08 27.22
CA ARG A 4 4.46 -17.22 26.09
C ARG A 4 4.36 -17.91 24.73
N ASN A 5 4.53 -19.23 24.66
CA ASN A 5 4.38 -19.97 23.41
C ASN A 5 2.91 -20.12 23.03
N LYS A 6 2.02 -20.32 24.01
CA LYS A 6 0.57 -20.39 23.78
C LYS A 6 0.00 -19.06 23.26
N GLU A 7 0.44 -17.94 23.81
CA GLU A 7 0.02 -16.60 23.36
C GLU A 7 0.45 -16.29 21.92
N LYS A 8 1.69 -16.63 21.56
CA LYS A 8 2.21 -16.48 20.19
C LYS A 8 1.43 -17.32 19.19
N GLU A 9 1.14 -18.57 19.56
CA GLU A 9 0.40 -19.49 18.69
C GLU A 9 -1.05 -19.04 18.49
N MET A 10 -1.73 -18.61 19.56
CA MET A 10 -3.09 -18.05 19.49
C MET A 10 -3.13 -16.78 18.62
N THR A 11 -2.14 -15.88 18.79
CA THR A 11 -2.04 -14.64 17.98
C THR A 11 -1.83 -14.95 16.50
N LYS A 12 -1.00 -15.96 16.18
CA LYS A 12 -0.79 -16.42 14.81
C LYS A 12 -2.08 -16.95 14.19
N ARG A 13 -2.79 -17.85 14.89
CA ARG A 13 -4.07 -18.40 14.41
C ARG A 13 -5.11 -17.31 14.14
N LEU A 14 -5.24 -16.35 15.05
CA LEU A 14 -6.13 -15.19 14.88
C LEU A 14 -5.75 -14.31 13.68
N MET A 15 -4.46 -14.19 13.36
CA MET A 15 -3.99 -13.48 12.16
C MET A 15 -4.36 -14.25 10.89
N ASP A 16 -4.14 -15.56 10.87
CA ASP A 16 -4.45 -16.43 9.73
C ASP A 16 -5.96 -16.45 9.45
N GLU A 17 -6.81 -16.50 10.49
CA GLU A 17 -8.26 -16.38 10.38
C GLU A 17 -8.69 -15.03 9.79
N LYS A 18 -8.13 -13.93 10.29
CA LYS A 18 -8.43 -12.58 9.76
C LYS A 18 -7.98 -12.41 8.31
N PHE A 19 -6.86 -13.01 7.94
CA PHE A 19 -6.40 -12.98 6.55
C PHE A 19 -7.31 -13.78 5.64
N THR A 20 -7.77 -14.96 6.09
CA THR A 20 -8.75 -15.77 5.36
C THR A 20 -10.05 -14.98 5.10
N LEU A 21 -10.60 -14.34 6.13
CA LEU A 21 -11.79 -13.50 6.01
C LEU A 21 -11.56 -12.27 5.11
N PHE A 22 -10.35 -11.73 5.08
CA PHE A 22 -10.00 -10.67 4.13
C PHE A 22 -10.00 -11.20 2.69
N MET A 23 -9.40 -12.36 2.44
CA MET A 23 -9.33 -12.98 1.12
C MET A 23 -10.71 -13.29 0.53
N GLU A 24 -11.70 -13.61 1.36
CA GLU A 24 -13.11 -13.77 0.93
C GLU A 24 -13.73 -12.48 0.35
N THR A 25 -13.15 -11.31 0.68
CA THR A 25 -13.59 -10.01 0.14
C THR A 25 -12.84 -9.59 -1.12
N VAL A 26 -11.77 -10.31 -1.48
CA VAL A 26 -10.98 -10.05 -2.68
C VAL A 26 -11.70 -10.71 -3.86
N ASP A 27 -11.79 -9.99 -4.99
CA ASP A 27 -12.28 -10.59 -6.24
C ASP A 27 -11.39 -11.79 -6.61
N ASN A 28 -12.00 -12.94 -6.91
CA ASN A 28 -11.29 -14.19 -7.21
C ASN A 28 -10.18 -14.03 -8.25
N ARG A 29 -10.33 -13.09 -9.21
CA ARG A 29 -9.31 -12.77 -10.23
C ARG A 29 -8.00 -12.27 -9.63
N PHE A 30 -8.04 -11.68 -8.44
CA PHE A 30 -6.90 -11.06 -7.78
C PHE A 30 -6.46 -11.77 -6.51
N CYS A 31 -7.13 -12.83 -6.08
CA CYS A 31 -6.73 -13.61 -4.90
C CYS A 31 -5.29 -14.11 -5.01
N SER A 32 -4.90 -14.69 -6.16
CA SER A 32 -3.52 -15.14 -6.37
C SER A 32 -2.50 -14.00 -6.22
N PHE A 33 -2.81 -12.82 -6.77
CA PHE A 33 -1.93 -11.66 -6.66
C PHE A 33 -1.82 -11.15 -5.21
N VAL A 34 -2.93 -11.07 -4.48
CA VAL A 34 -2.93 -10.62 -3.09
C VAL A 34 -2.13 -11.59 -2.20
N SER A 35 -2.28 -12.90 -2.40
CA SER A 35 -1.48 -13.91 -1.69
C SER A 35 0.01 -13.76 -1.99
N GLN A 36 0.38 -13.58 -3.26
CA GLN A 36 1.78 -13.35 -3.66
C GLN A 36 2.38 -12.10 -3.00
N ILE A 37 1.64 -10.99 -2.95
CA ILE A 37 2.10 -9.77 -2.26
C ILE A 37 2.24 -10.01 -0.75
N ASN A 38 1.30 -10.72 -0.13
CA ASN A 38 1.38 -11.05 1.29
C ASN A 38 2.63 -11.90 1.59
N GLU A 39 2.84 -12.98 0.84
CA GLU A 39 4.00 -13.86 0.98
C GLU A 39 5.30 -13.09 0.76
N TYR A 40 5.39 -12.31 -0.32
CA TYR A 40 6.59 -11.55 -0.64
C TYR A 40 6.93 -10.52 0.45
N LEU A 41 5.97 -9.71 0.89
CA LEU A 41 6.21 -8.68 1.89
C LEU A 41 6.55 -9.29 3.26
N THR A 42 5.84 -10.34 3.67
CA THR A 42 6.10 -11.00 4.97
C THR A 42 7.43 -11.74 4.99
N ALA A 43 7.84 -12.38 3.88
CA ALA A 43 9.16 -12.98 3.73
C ALA A 43 10.29 -11.93 3.81
N ASN A 44 10.03 -10.70 3.36
CA ASN A 44 10.98 -9.58 3.44
C ASN A 44 10.80 -8.74 4.73
N GLY A 45 10.32 -9.35 5.82
CA GLY A 45 10.32 -8.73 7.15
C GLY A 45 9.19 -7.73 7.42
N CYS A 46 8.19 -7.62 6.54
CA CYS A 46 7.00 -6.84 6.85
C CYS A 46 6.08 -7.57 7.82
N LYS A 47 5.61 -6.87 8.84
CA LYS A 47 4.49 -7.32 9.67
C LYS A 47 3.17 -7.02 8.96
N CYS A 48 2.34 -8.04 8.75
CA CYS A 48 0.96 -7.90 8.30
C CYS A 48 0.05 -7.49 9.47
N ASP A 49 -0.64 -6.36 9.35
CA ASP A 49 -1.63 -5.84 10.30
C ASP A 49 -3.00 -5.75 9.64
N ILE A 50 -3.97 -6.48 10.18
CA ILE A 50 -5.32 -6.61 9.61
C ILE A 50 -6.33 -6.01 10.58
N LYS A 51 -7.05 -5.00 10.11
CA LYS A 51 -8.09 -4.30 10.87
C LYS A 51 -9.40 -4.31 10.11
N LEU A 52 -10.47 -4.67 10.80
CA LEU A 52 -11.82 -4.48 10.29
C LEU A 52 -12.23 -3.02 10.49
N GLN A 53 -12.70 -2.37 9.42
CA GLN A 53 -13.24 -1.01 9.45
C GLN A 53 -14.67 -1.00 8.93
N LYS A 54 -15.36 0.14 9.07
CA LYS A 54 -16.75 0.34 8.56
C LYS A 54 -16.90 -0.02 7.08
N SER A 55 -15.84 0.12 6.28
CA SER A 55 -15.82 -0.12 4.83
C SER A 55 -15.17 -1.46 4.44
N GLY A 56 -15.03 -2.40 5.38
CA GLY A 56 -14.35 -3.68 5.17
C GLY A 56 -12.96 -3.72 5.78
N TYR A 57 -12.19 -4.74 5.40
CA TYR A 57 -10.84 -4.94 5.90
C TYR A 57 -9.85 -3.92 5.35
N VAL A 58 -8.89 -3.56 6.20
CA VAL A 58 -7.69 -2.82 5.85
C VAL A 58 -6.50 -3.69 6.25
N VAL A 59 -5.68 -4.04 5.28
CA VAL A 59 -4.50 -4.90 5.47
C VAL A 59 -3.26 -4.08 5.20
N SER A 60 -2.44 -3.85 6.22
CA SER A 60 -1.22 -3.03 6.13
C SER A 60 0.03 -3.87 6.31
N TYR A 61 1.07 -3.56 5.55
CA TYR A 61 2.38 -4.18 5.66
C TYR A 61 3.35 -3.16 6.22
N VAL A 62 3.87 -3.42 7.41
CA VAL A 62 4.74 -2.52 8.17
C VAL A 62 6.13 -3.11 8.27
N LEU A 63 7.10 -2.46 7.63
CA LEU A 63 8.51 -2.80 7.69
C LEU A 63 9.11 -2.26 8.99
N ASN A 64 9.87 -3.11 9.68
CA ASN A 64 10.62 -2.78 10.91
C ASN A 64 9.76 -2.10 12.00
N SER A 65 8.45 -2.38 12.04
CA SER A 65 7.46 -1.77 12.95
C SER A 65 7.37 -0.24 12.93
N LYS A 66 7.90 0.44 11.90
CA LYS A 66 7.95 1.90 11.81
C LYS A 66 7.36 2.44 10.52
N ARG A 67 7.67 1.81 9.38
CA ARG A 67 7.32 2.29 8.05
C ARG A 67 6.26 1.39 7.44
N THR A 68 5.08 1.92 7.17
CA THR A 68 4.09 1.21 6.35
C THR A 68 4.53 1.29 4.89
N LEU A 69 4.76 0.15 4.24
CA LEU A 69 5.08 0.08 2.81
C LEU A 69 3.82 0.11 1.95
N ALA A 70 2.81 -0.67 2.36
CA ALA A 70 1.58 -0.79 1.60
C ALA A 70 0.37 -1.06 2.47
N THR A 71 -0.81 -0.70 1.95
CA THR A 71 -2.10 -0.98 2.56
C THR A 71 -3.12 -1.37 1.50
N PHE A 72 -3.67 -2.59 1.58
CA PHE A 72 -4.88 -2.93 0.84
C PHE A 72 -6.10 -2.28 1.47
N ILE A 73 -6.97 -1.75 0.61
CA ILE A 73 -8.15 -0.98 0.98
C ILE A 73 -9.33 -1.44 0.13
N SER A 74 -10.33 -2.01 0.77
CA SER A 74 -11.61 -2.31 0.12
C SER A 74 -12.39 -1.02 -0.16
N ARG A 75 -12.91 -0.92 -1.40
CA ARG A 75 -13.79 0.16 -1.86
C ARG A 75 -14.93 -0.43 -2.68
N LYS A 76 -16.03 0.33 -2.81
CA LYS A 76 -17.17 -0.05 -3.66
C LYS A 76 -16.76 -0.31 -5.11
N THR A 77 -15.72 0.38 -5.60
CA THR A 77 -15.22 0.28 -6.98
C THR A 77 -14.17 -0.82 -7.17
N GLY A 78 -13.98 -1.69 -6.18
CA GLY A 78 -12.95 -2.74 -6.18
C GLY A 78 -11.81 -2.48 -5.19
N MET A 79 -10.92 -3.46 -5.08
CA MET A 79 -9.78 -3.42 -4.19
C MET A 79 -8.72 -2.44 -4.70
N LYS A 80 -8.17 -1.64 -3.79
CA LYS A 80 -7.00 -0.79 -4.06
C LYS A 80 -5.85 -1.19 -3.17
N ILE A 81 -4.64 -0.95 -3.66
CA ILE A 81 -3.44 -0.93 -2.83
C ILE A 81 -2.93 0.51 -2.77
N ARG A 82 -2.73 1.00 -1.55
CA ARG A 82 -1.97 2.21 -1.31
C ARG A 82 -0.53 1.83 -1.09
N ILE A 83 0.37 2.37 -1.90
CA ILE A 83 1.81 2.23 -1.72
C ILE A 83 2.31 3.52 -1.08
N TYR A 84 3.29 3.43 -0.18
CA TYR A 84 3.94 4.58 0.43
C TYR A 84 5.37 4.69 -0.08
N PRO A 85 5.58 5.24 -1.29
CA PRO A 85 6.87 5.25 -1.94
C PRO A 85 7.83 6.28 -1.31
N GLU A 86 8.59 5.88 -0.30
CA GLU A 86 9.56 6.78 0.36
C GLU A 86 10.83 6.96 -0.49
N HIS A 87 11.16 6.00 -1.35
CA HIS A 87 12.32 6.07 -2.25
C HIS A 87 11.94 6.55 -3.66
N ILE A 88 10.82 7.27 -3.81
CA ILE A 88 10.25 7.62 -5.13
C ILE A 88 11.23 8.33 -6.08
N GLY A 89 12.16 9.12 -5.54
CA GLY A 89 13.18 9.81 -6.34
C GLY A 89 14.25 8.88 -6.95
N GLU A 90 14.38 7.65 -6.45
CA GLU A 90 15.46 6.73 -6.82
C GLU A 90 15.13 5.89 -8.07
N TYR A 91 13.86 5.81 -8.45
CA TYR A 91 13.41 4.96 -9.55
C TYR A 91 12.53 5.70 -10.56
N GLN A 92 12.90 6.93 -10.89
CA GLN A 92 12.23 7.75 -11.90
C GLN A 92 11.96 7.00 -13.22
N ASN A 93 12.97 6.28 -13.73
CA ASN A 93 12.84 5.48 -14.95
C ASN A 93 11.69 4.47 -14.90
N PHE A 94 11.36 3.94 -13.71
CA PHE A 94 10.22 3.04 -13.54
C PHE A 94 8.89 3.81 -13.50
N LEU A 95 8.84 4.99 -12.88
CA LEU A 95 7.62 5.81 -12.87
C LEU A 95 7.14 6.13 -14.29
N ASP A 96 8.09 6.40 -15.19
CA ASP A 96 7.78 6.71 -16.60
C ASP A 96 7.31 5.48 -17.39
N THR A 97 7.52 4.26 -16.87
CA THR A 97 6.99 3.01 -17.47
C THR A 97 5.58 2.65 -17.02
N LEU A 98 5.03 3.36 -16.03
CA LEU A 98 3.71 3.04 -15.50
C LEU A 98 2.62 3.11 -16.60
N PRO A 99 1.59 2.26 -16.53
CA PRO A 99 0.47 2.34 -17.47
C PRO A 99 -0.20 3.71 -17.43
N GLU A 100 -0.68 4.19 -18.57
CA GLU A 100 -1.33 5.50 -18.69
C GLU A 100 -2.50 5.70 -17.72
N LYS A 101 -3.23 4.62 -17.43
CA LYS A 101 -4.31 4.63 -16.45
C LYS A 101 -3.80 4.91 -15.03
N ALA A 102 -2.71 4.24 -14.61
CA ALA A 102 -2.08 4.46 -13.32
C ALA A 102 -1.49 5.88 -13.22
N LYS A 103 -0.80 6.35 -14.27
CA LYS A 103 -0.28 7.72 -14.35
C LYS A 103 -1.39 8.75 -14.19
N LYS A 104 -2.53 8.58 -14.88
CA LYS A 104 -3.71 9.45 -14.73
C LYS A 104 -4.26 9.46 -13.31
N GLU A 105 -4.33 8.32 -12.64
CA GLU A 105 -4.76 8.25 -11.23
C GLU A 105 -3.81 9.03 -10.31
N ILE A 106 -2.49 8.87 -10.50
CA ILE A 106 -1.45 9.58 -9.74
C ILE A 106 -1.53 11.10 -10.00
N LYS A 107 -1.64 11.51 -11.27
CA LYS A 107 -1.76 12.92 -11.67
C LYS A 107 -3.03 13.57 -11.11
N LYS A 108 -4.14 12.83 -11.03
CA LYS A 108 -5.41 13.31 -10.45
C LYS A 108 -5.40 13.40 -8.93
N ALA A 109 -4.47 12.73 -8.25
CA ALA A 109 -4.39 12.76 -6.80
C ALA A 109 -4.23 14.19 -6.27
N SER A 110 -4.77 14.44 -5.08
CA SER A 110 -4.71 15.75 -4.42
C SER A 110 -3.26 16.20 -4.23
N VAL A 111 -3.03 17.50 -4.43
CA VAL A 111 -1.77 18.13 -4.09
C VAL A 111 -1.47 17.96 -2.60
N CYS A 112 -0.19 17.89 -2.25
CA CYS A 112 0.19 17.94 -0.84
C CYS A 112 0.03 19.36 -0.33
N LYS A 113 -1.04 19.64 0.42
CA LYS A 113 -1.25 20.97 1.00
C LYS A 113 -0.08 21.40 1.88
N ARG A 114 0.53 20.47 2.64
CA ARG A 114 1.68 20.75 3.50
C ARG A 114 2.95 21.19 2.76
N LEU A 115 3.13 20.75 1.50
CA LEU A 115 4.25 21.22 0.66
C LEU A 115 4.01 22.63 0.14
N ILE A 116 2.76 23.10 0.10
CA ILE A 116 2.36 24.44 -0.35
C ILE A 116 2.29 25.39 0.85
N HIS A 117 1.57 24.98 1.90
CA HIS A 117 1.34 25.69 3.15
C HIS A 117 1.56 24.72 4.34
N PRO A 118 2.63 24.89 5.14
CA PRO A 118 3.01 23.94 6.19
C PRO A 118 1.92 23.60 7.22
N ASP A 119 0.97 24.52 7.47
CA ASP A 119 -0.08 24.39 8.49
C ASP A 119 -1.43 23.88 7.97
N ASP A 120 -1.58 23.67 6.66
CA ASP A 120 -2.86 23.26 6.03
C ASP A 120 -3.23 21.77 6.25
N CYS A 121 -2.36 21.02 6.92
CA CYS A 121 -2.56 19.62 7.23
C CYS A 121 -2.49 19.38 8.74
N ASN A 122 -3.04 18.24 9.18
CA ASN A 122 -2.91 17.80 10.56
C ASN A 122 -1.42 17.87 11.01
N PRO A 123 -1.12 18.34 12.23
CA PRO A 123 0.26 18.45 12.72
C PRO A 123 1.07 17.15 12.62
N LYS A 124 0.42 15.98 12.72
CA LYS A 124 1.02 14.64 12.60
C LYS A 124 1.17 14.15 11.15
N CYS A 125 0.88 14.98 10.14
CA CYS A 125 1.01 14.63 8.74
C CYS A 125 2.48 14.50 8.33
N ILE A 126 2.88 13.34 7.79
CA ILE A 126 4.26 13.00 7.42
C ILE A 126 4.68 13.63 6.05
N MET A 127 4.04 14.74 5.65
CA MET A 127 4.24 15.39 4.34
C MET A 127 3.97 14.46 3.13
N GLY A 128 3.90 15.04 1.93
CA GLY A 128 3.67 14.33 0.67
C GLY A 128 4.95 13.99 -0.07
N TYR A 129 4.81 13.75 -1.37
CA TYR A 129 5.90 13.40 -2.27
C TYR A 129 6.14 14.52 -3.27
N THR A 130 7.41 14.74 -3.62
CA THR A 130 7.82 15.49 -4.80
C THR A 130 8.51 14.50 -5.74
N PHE A 131 8.06 14.39 -6.99
CA PHE A 131 8.61 13.46 -7.99
C PHE A 131 8.37 14.00 -9.40
N ILE A 132 9.06 13.44 -10.39
CA ILE A 132 8.83 13.75 -11.80
C ILE A 132 7.98 12.62 -12.40
N LEU A 133 7.09 12.93 -13.34
CA LEU A 133 6.36 11.93 -14.11
C LEU A 133 6.09 12.48 -15.50
N ASP A 134 6.55 11.77 -16.53
CA ASP A 134 6.50 12.23 -17.93
C ASP A 134 7.12 13.63 -18.12
N GLY A 135 8.23 13.91 -17.41
CA GLY A 135 8.96 15.17 -17.49
C GLY A 135 8.36 16.35 -16.69
N GLU A 136 7.22 16.17 -16.03
CA GLU A 136 6.60 17.20 -15.18
C GLU A 136 6.81 16.91 -13.69
N GLN A 137 7.12 17.94 -12.90
CA GLN A 137 7.25 17.81 -11.44
C GLN A 137 5.87 17.85 -10.75
N TYR A 138 5.60 16.88 -9.89
CA TYR A 138 4.37 16.78 -9.11
C TYR A 138 4.64 16.79 -7.60
N GLN A 139 3.77 17.48 -6.86
CA GLN A 139 3.75 17.51 -5.40
C GLN A 139 2.44 16.92 -4.87
N LYS A 140 2.42 15.61 -4.59
CA LYS A 140 1.16 14.88 -4.29
C LYS A 140 1.06 14.42 -2.84
N CYS A 141 -0.16 14.37 -2.33
CA CYS A 141 -0.45 13.94 -0.96
C CYS A 141 -0.08 12.46 -0.76
N ARG A 142 0.68 12.18 0.32
CA ARG A 142 1.16 10.83 0.68
C ARG A 142 0.05 9.78 0.71
N TYR A 143 -1.12 10.15 1.22
CA TYR A 143 -2.23 9.21 1.35
C TYR A 143 -3.05 9.04 0.07
N MET A 144 -2.90 9.89 -0.93
CA MET A 144 -3.77 9.88 -2.13
C MET A 144 -3.01 9.54 -3.42
N ALA A 145 -1.72 9.85 -3.51
CA ALA A 145 -0.93 9.77 -4.74
C ALA A 145 -0.89 8.35 -5.34
N PHE A 146 -0.52 7.36 -4.53
CA PHE A 146 -0.24 6.00 -5.00
C PHE A 146 -1.31 5.00 -4.51
N GLN A 147 -2.58 5.35 -4.73
CA GLN A 147 -3.72 4.44 -4.50
C GLN A 147 -4.12 3.72 -5.80
N LEU A 148 -3.35 2.70 -6.16
CA LEU A 148 -3.53 1.95 -7.41
C LEU A 148 -4.67 0.94 -7.27
N THR A 149 -5.54 0.91 -8.27
CA THR A 149 -6.60 -0.11 -8.38
C THR A 149 -5.98 -1.42 -8.85
N LEU A 150 -6.36 -2.56 -8.24
CA LEU A 150 -5.92 -3.87 -8.71
C LEU A 150 -6.52 -4.16 -10.09
N SER A 151 -5.68 -4.59 -11.02
CA SER A 151 -6.04 -5.00 -12.37
C SER A 151 -4.91 -5.83 -12.98
N GLU A 152 -5.19 -6.63 -13.99
CA GLU A 152 -4.15 -7.39 -14.71
C GLU A 152 -3.04 -6.48 -15.24
N GLU A 153 -3.39 -5.27 -15.70
CA GLU A 153 -2.45 -4.24 -16.16
C GLU A 153 -1.60 -3.67 -15.01
N ASN A 154 -2.21 -3.34 -13.85
CA ASN A 154 -1.51 -2.65 -12.76
C ASN A 154 -0.73 -3.61 -11.85
N ASN A 155 -1.16 -4.86 -11.70
CA ASN A 155 -0.60 -5.79 -10.73
C ASN A 155 0.92 -6.01 -10.88
N PRO A 156 1.48 -6.18 -12.09
CA PRO A 156 2.94 -6.28 -12.26
C PRO A 156 3.69 -5.02 -11.78
N TYR A 157 3.14 -3.83 -12.03
CA TYR A 157 3.76 -2.56 -11.61
C TYR A 157 3.60 -2.33 -10.11
N ILE A 158 2.48 -2.74 -9.51
CA ILE A 158 2.32 -2.73 -8.05
C ILE A 158 3.41 -3.58 -7.40
N LYS A 159 3.67 -4.79 -7.92
CA LYS A 159 4.72 -5.66 -7.39
C LYS A 159 6.10 -5.00 -7.50
N GLN A 160 6.44 -4.47 -8.68
CA GLN A 160 7.71 -3.77 -8.89
C GLN A 160 7.88 -2.53 -8.00
N PHE A 161 6.80 -1.79 -7.73
CA PHE A 161 6.82 -0.69 -6.76
C PHE A 161 7.26 -1.20 -5.38
N LEU A 162 6.68 -2.31 -4.93
CA LEU A 162 6.98 -2.87 -3.61
C LEU A 162 8.40 -3.43 -3.54
N GLU A 163 8.88 -4.06 -4.62
CA GLU A 163 10.26 -4.54 -4.75
C GLU A 163 11.29 -3.40 -4.67
N LYS A 164 10.96 -2.20 -5.17
CA LYS A 164 11.83 -1.01 -5.11
C LYS A 164 11.78 -0.27 -3.77
N GLU A 165 10.78 -0.58 -2.95
CA GLU A 165 10.56 0.08 -1.66
C GLU A 165 11.12 -0.69 -0.47
N LEU A 166 11.39 -1.99 -0.65
CA LEU A 166 12.13 -2.82 0.29
C LEU A 166 13.64 -2.56 0.19
#